data_AF-A0A0K8RJL8-F1
#
_entry.id   AF-A0A0K8RJL8-F1
#
_cell.length_a   1.000
_cell.length_b   1.000
_cell.length_c   1.000
_cell.angle_alpha   90.00
_cell.angle_beta   90.00
_cell.angle_gamma   90.00
#
_symmetry.space_group_name_H-M   'P 1'
#
loop_
_entity.id
_entity.type
_entity.pdbx_description
1 polymer ?
#
loop_
_entity_poly.entity_id
_entity_poly.type
_entity_poly.pdbx_seq_one_letter_code
_entity_poly.pdbx_strand_id
1 'polypeptide(L)'
;MKLLLIAVVISIHTTGFLTTAEVRCQPLYNGGRGGAGGANVQQKWSFNPKTNHCESVMVQSICHESDNCFPTKDDCEDGCDPEVQEFKKELEG
;
A
#
# COMPACT_ATOMS: atom_id res chain seq x y z
N MET A 1 12.66 27.59 26.78
CA MET A 1 11.74 26.44 26.97
C MET A 1 10.63 26.38 25.91
N LYS A 2 10.89 26.84 24.68
CA LYS A 2 9.88 26.90 23.59
C LYS A 2 10.19 25.93 22.43
N LEU A 3 11.47 25.59 22.28
CA LEU A 3 11.98 24.61 21.31
C LEU A 3 11.59 23.17 21.64
N LEU A 4 11.51 22.81 22.93
CA LEU A 4 11.14 21.46 23.36
C LEU A 4 9.70 21.09 22.97
N LEU A 5 8.78 22.05 23.01
CA LEU A 5 7.38 21.84 22.63
C LEU A 5 7.24 21.58 21.13
N ILE A 6 8.01 22.29 20.29
CA ILE A 6 8.03 22.07 18.84
C ILE A 6 8.59 20.69 18.51
N ALA A 7 9.68 20.27 19.17
CA ALA A 7 10.27 18.95 18.98
C ALA A 7 9.33 17.81 19.39
N VAL A 8 8.57 17.99 20.49
CA VAL A 8 7.57 17.01 20.95
C VAL A 8 6.40 16.91 19.96
N VAL A 9 5.89 18.04 19.46
CA VAL A 9 4.79 18.05 18.48
C VAL A 9 5.21 17.36 17.18
N ILE A 10 6.38 17.69 16.62
CA ILE A 10 6.91 17.02 15.40
C ILE A 10 7.06 15.52 15.62
N SER A 11 7.53 15.09 16.79
CA SER A 11 7.73 13.67 17.11
C SER A 11 6.41 12.87 17.14
N ILE A 12 5.31 13.48 17.60
CA ILE A 12 4.00 12.82 17.68
C ILE A 12 3.38 12.65 16.28
N HIS A 13 3.53 13.65 15.39
CA HIS A 13 3.04 13.57 14.02
C HIS A 13 3.76 12.50 13.19
N THR A 14 5.04 12.26 13.43
CA THR A 14 5.81 11.24 12.69
C THR A 14 5.54 9.81 13.14
N THR A 15 5.13 9.59 14.39
CA THR A 15 4.98 8.24 14.96
C THR A 15 3.56 7.69 14.93
N GLY A 16 2.53 8.56 14.84
CA GLY A 16 1.14 8.17 15.11
C GLY A 16 0.27 7.86 13.88
N PHE A 17 0.71 8.16 12.66
CA PHE A 17 -0.19 8.18 11.50
C PHE A 17 0.09 7.12 10.42
N LEU A 18 1.25 6.48 10.41
CA LEU A 18 1.72 5.71 9.24
C LEU A 18 1.61 4.18 9.33
N THR A 19 1.39 3.59 10.51
CA THR A 19 1.85 2.21 10.71
C THR A 19 0.91 1.08 10.25
N THR A 20 -0.35 1.36 9.87
CA THR A 20 -1.31 0.30 9.48
C THR A 20 -1.52 0.17 7.98
N ALA A 21 -1.53 1.28 7.24
CA ALA A 21 -1.53 1.26 5.77
C ALA A 21 -0.21 0.68 5.24
N GLU A 22 0.91 1.07 5.86
CA GLU A 22 2.25 0.68 5.42
C GLU A 22 2.48 -0.85 5.41
N VAL A 23 1.90 -1.59 6.38
CA VAL A 23 2.09 -3.05 6.49
C VAL A 23 1.39 -3.83 5.38
N ARG A 24 0.24 -3.34 4.87
CA ARG A 24 -0.49 -4.01 3.77
C ARG A 24 0.00 -3.63 2.40
N CYS A 25 0.66 -2.48 2.26
CA CYS A 25 1.08 -1.91 0.99
C CYS A 25 2.56 -2.18 0.68
N GLN A 26 3.27 -2.91 1.55
CA GLN A 26 4.68 -3.25 1.36
C GLN A 26 4.97 -4.68 1.83
N PRO A 27 5.83 -5.43 1.12
CA PRO A 27 6.54 -5.07 -0.11
C PRO A 27 5.64 -5.13 -1.36
N LEU A 28 6.15 -4.73 -2.53
CA LEU A 28 5.51 -5.01 -3.83
C LEU A 28 5.22 -6.52 -3.93
N TYR A 29 4.01 -6.88 -4.34
CA TYR A 29 3.63 -8.27 -4.52
C TYR A 29 4.43 -8.90 -5.67
N ASN A 30 5.23 -9.93 -5.35
CA ASN A 30 6.14 -10.55 -6.32
C ASN A 30 5.55 -11.80 -7.01
N GLY A 31 4.27 -12.11 -6.80
CA GLY A 31 3.63 -13.29 -7.37
C GLY A 31 4.05 -14.61 -6.71
N GLY A 32 3.34 -15.68 -7.07
CA GLY A 32 3.75 -17.06 -6.79
C GLY A 32 4.68 -17.59 -7.88
N ARG A 33 5.61 -18.49 -7.53
CA ARG A 33 6.52 -19.11 -8.52
C ARG A 33 5.79 -20.14 -9.38
N GLY A 34 5.82 -19.93 -10.70
CA GLY A 34 5.33 -20.86 -11.71
C GLY A 34 5.77 -22.31 -11.50
N GLY A 35 4.84 -23.22 -11.20
CA GLY A 35 5.07 -24.67 -11.26
C GLY A 35 5.20 -25.20 -12.70
N ALA A 36 5.75 -26.41 -12.87
CA ALA A 36 6.06 -27.02 -14.17
C ALA A 36 4.86 -27.20 -15.14
N GLY A 37 3.62 -27.04 -14.64
CA GLY A 37 2.39 -27.21 -15.42
C GLY A 37 1.88 -25.98 -16.17
N GLY A 38 2.53 -24.82 -16.06
CA GLY A 38 2.14 -23.61 -16.80
C GLY A 38 0.74 -23.11 -16.45
N ALA A 39 0.45 -22.89 -15.16
CA ALA A 39 -0.88 -22.41 -14.76
C ALA A 39 -1.16 -21.00 -15.29
N ASN A 40 -2.42 -20.75 -15.68
CA ASN A 40 -2.88 -19.43 -16.11
C ASN A 40 -2.66 -18.40 -15.01
N VAL A 41 -2.11 -17.24 -15.38
CA VAL A 41 -1.93 -16.10 -14.48
C VAL A 41 -3.06 -15.09 -14.67
N GLN A 42 -3.50 -14.48 -13.58
CA GLN A 42 -4.47 -13.39 -13.59
C GLN A 42 -3.77 -12.06 -13.32
N GLN A 43 -4.17 -11.01 -14.03
CA GLN A 43 -3.72 -9.66 -13.70
C GLN A 43 -4.42 -9.17 -12.42
N LYS A 44 -3.63 -8.57 -11.52
CA LYS A 44 -4.05 -7.88 -10.30
C LYS A 44 -3.27 -6.57 -10.14
N TRP A 45 -3.49 -5.87 -9.04
CA TRP A 45 -2.81 -4.62 -8.73
C TRP A 45 -2.07 -4.71 -7.40
N SER A 46 -0.93 -4.04 -7.30
CA SER A 46 -0.10 -4.00 -6.10
C SER A 46 0.57 -2.65 -5.99
N PHE A 47 0.67 -2.12 -4.78
CA PHE A 47 1.37 -0.87 -4.53
C PHE A 47 2.88 -1.11 -4.58
N ASN A 48 3.57 -0.33 -5.41
CA ASN A 48 5.02 -0.35 -5.52
C ASN A 48 5.61 0.82 -4.73
N PRO A 49 6.21 0.62 -3.55
CA PRO A 49 6.77 1.71 -2.74
C PRO A 49 7.98 2.39 -3.39
N LYS A 50 8.58 1.80 -4.45
CA LYS A 50 9.69 2.43 -5.18
C LYS A 50 9.21 3.50 -6.15
N THR A 51 8.06 3.27 -6.78
CA THR A 51 7.44 4.21 -7.72
C THR A 51 6.34 5.03 -7.07
N ASN A 52 5.93 4.64 -5.86
CA ASN A 52 4.86 5.25 -5.08
C ASN A 52 3.49 5.20 -5.78
N HIS A 53 3.24 4.14 -6.55
CA HIS A 53 2.02 3.96 -7.34
C HIS A 53 1.56 2.49 -7.36
N CYS A 54 0.28 2.29 -7.66
CA CYS A 54 -0.28 0.97 -7.94
C CYS A 54 0.09 0.49 -9.35
N GLU A 55 0.74 -0.67 -9.41
CA GLU A 55 1.22 -1.30 -10.64
C GLU A 55 0.51 -2.64 -10.89
N SER A 56 0.41 -3.05 -12.16
CA SER A 56 -0.17 -4.34 -12.50
C SER A 56 0.81 -5.48 -12.21
N VAL A 57 0.32 -6.54 -11.58
CA VAL A 57 1.09 -7.75 -11.24
C VAL A 57 0.38 -8.99 -11.77
N MET A 58 1.15 -10.02 -12.12
CA MET A 58 0.61 -11.30 -12.57
C MET A 58 0.59 -12.30 -11.42
N VAL A 59 -0.56 -12.92 -11.19
CA VAL A 59 -0.83 -13.74 -10.01
C VAL A 59 -1.22 -15.15 -10.43
N GLN A 60 -0.52 -16.15 -9.92
CA GLN A 60 -0.79 -17.56 -10.22
C GLN A 60 -1.67 -18.25 -9.17
N SER A 61 -1.60 -17.80 -7.92
CA SER A 61 -2.28 -18.41 -6.78
C SER A 61 -3.36 -17.49 -6.21
N ILE A 62 -3.97 -17.91 -5.10
CA ILE A 62 -4.76 -16.99 -4.27
C ILE A 62 -3.84 -15.85 -3.84
N CYS A 63 -4.35 -14.62 -3.92
CA CYS A 63 -3.72 -13.45 -3.35
C CYS A 63 -4.75 -12.68 -2.52
N HIS A 64 -4.30 -12.11 -1.42
CA HIS A 64 -5.13 -11.36 -0.51
C HIS A 64 -4.70 -9.88 -0.51
N GLU A 65 -5.64 -8.99 -0.24
CA GLU A 65 -5.36 -7.55 -0.09
C GLU A 65 -4.37 -7.27 1.04
N SER A 66 -4.36 -8.13 2.08
CA SER A 66 -3.37 -8.07 3.16
C SER A 66 -1.93 -8.29 2.69
N ASP A 67 -1.76 -8.93 1.53
CA ASP A 67 -0.47 -9.26 0.93
C ASP A 67 -0.11 -8.25 -0.18
N ASN A 68 -0.73 -7.06 -0.19
CA ASN A 68 -0.57 -6.06 -1.23
C ASN A 68 -1.04 -6.54 -2.62
N CYS A 69 -2.14 -7.29 -2.68
CA CYS A 69 -2.72 -7.78 -3.93
C CYS A 69 -4.22 -7.48 -4.04
N PHE A 70 -4.56 -6.59 -4.97
CA PHE A 70 -5.89 -6.03 -5.11
C PHE A 70 -6.56 -6.46 -6.42
N PRO A 71 -7.90 -6.62 -6.43
CA PRO A 71 -8.61 -7.02 -7.64
C PRO A 71 -8.68 -5.91 -8.68
N THR A 72 -8.74 -4.64 -8.26
CA THR A 72 -8.78 -3.47 -9.16
C THR A 72 -7.70 -2.45 -8.81
N LYS A 73 -7.45 -1.49 -9.73
CA LYS A 73 -6.54 -0.38 -9.49
C LYS A 73 -7.08 0.53 -8.40
N ASP A 74 -8.37 0.84 -8.48
CA ASP A 74 -9.05 1.71 -7.53
C ASP A 74 -8.96 1.15 -6.12
N ASP A 75 -9.17 -0.15 -5.90
CA ASP A 75 -9.02 -0.77 -4.57
C ASP A 75 -7.58 -0.65 -4.02
N CYS A 76 -6.58 -0.76 -4.90
CA CYS A 76 -5.18 -0.56 -4.54
C CYS A 76 -4.91 0.91 -4.16
N GLU A 77 -5.37 1.86 -4.98
CA GLU A 77 -5.14 3.28 -4.74
C GLU A 77 -5.89 3.76 -3.50
N ASP A 78 -7.14 3.34 -3.35
CA ASP A 78 -8.01 3.59 -2.21
C ASP A 78 -7.42 3.08 -0.89
N GLY A 79 -6.66 1.98 -0.93
CA GLY A 79 -6.02 1.37 0.22
C GLY A 79 -4.57 1.82 0.49
N CYS A 80 -3.83 2.18 -0.55
CA CYS A 80 -2.37 2.32 -0.48
C CYS A 80 -1.78 3.58 -1.09
N ASP A 81 -2.49 4.28 -1.98
CA ASP A 81 -1.95 5.48 -2.62
C ASP A 81 -1.97 6.67 -1.64
N PRO A 82 -0.81 7.27 -1.30
CA PRO A 82 -0.77 8.35 -0.32
C PRO A 82 -1.58 9.58 -0.73
N GLU A 83 -1.63 9.91 -2.02
CA GLU A 83 -2.37 11.08 -2.50
C GLU A 83 -3.88 10.85 -2.32
N VAL A 84 -4.37 9.66 -2.67
CA VAL A 84 -5.79 9.28 -2.44
C VAL A 84 -6.13 9.27 -0.96
N GLN A 85 -5.23 8.78 -0.10
CA GLN A 85 -5.43 8.78 1.35
C GLN A 85 -5.50 10.19 1.95
N GLU A 86 -4.66 11.13 1.50
CA GLU A 86 -4.74 12.52 1.95
C GLU A 86 -6.06 13.17 1.51
N PHE A 87 -6.46 12.99 0.25
CA PHE A 87 -7.73 13.52 -0.24
C PHE A 87 -8.94 13.00 0.54
N LYS A 88 -8.94 11.72 0.93
CA LYS A 88 -10.01 11.15 1.77
C LYS A 88 -10.12 11.86 3.11
N LYS A 89 -9.00 12.13 3.78
CA LYS A 89 -9.00 12.83 5.07
C LYS A 89 -9.54 14.25 4.96
N GLU A 90 -9.24 14.93 3.86
CA GLU A 90 -9.76 16.28 3.60
C GLU A 90 -11.28 16.29 3.39
N LEU A 91 -11.85 15.23 2.81
CA LEU A 91 -13.29 15.08 2.62
C LEU A 91 -14.04 14.67 3.89
N GLU A 92 -13.35 14.00 4.82
CA GLU A 92 -13.90 13.54 6.09
C GLU A 92 -13.76 14.57 7.24
N GLY A 93 -12.99 15.64 7.02
CA GLY A 93 -12.73 16.73 7.99
C GLY A 93 -13.68 17.92 7.87
#